data_AF-A0A377XAP9-F1
#
_entry.id   AF-A0A377XAP9-F1
#
_cell.length_a   1.000
_cell.length_b   1.000
_cell.length_c   1.000
_cell.angle_alpha   90.00
_cell.angle_beta   90.00
_cell.angle_gamma   90.00
#
_symmetry.space_group_name_H-M   'P 1'
#
loop_
_entity.id
_entity.type
_entity.pdbx_description
1 polymer ?
#
loop_
_entity_poly.entity_id
_entity_poly.type
_entity_poly.pdbx_seq_one_letter_code
_entity_poly.pdbx_strand_id
1 'polypeptide(L)'
;MPDWQGKPITLVNLATHTSALPREQPGGAAHRPVFVWPTRQQRWNWLSTATLKAAPGSQAAYSNLAFDLLADALSTAAGKPYPQLFEEQITRPLGMKDTTFTPSPDQCQRLMIPEKGASPCNNTLAAIGSGGVYSTPGDMMRWMQQFLSSDFYTRSQQADRMQTLIYQRNQLTRVIGMDVPGRADALGLGWVYMKPKNGHPGIIQKTGGGGGFITYMAMNPQANVGAFVVVTRSPLTRFNNMSDGINDLVSELSGAQPNMQTASQ
;
A
#
# COMPACT_ATOMS: atom_id res chain seq x y z
N MET A 1 16.39 -4.75 17.44
CA MET A 1 16.00 -3.60 16.60
C MET A 1 17.09 -2.56 16.74
N PRO A 2 17.58 -1.95 15.64
CA PRO A 2 18.50 -0.82 15.76
C PRO A 2 17.78 0.41 16.32
N ASP A 3 18.53 1.26 17.00
CA ASP A 3 18.10 2.59 17.41
C ASP A 3 18.96 3.68 16.75
N TRP A 4 18.54 4.93 16.92
CA TRP A 4 19.34 6.09 16.56
C TRP A 4 19.63 6.90 17.83
N GLN A 5 20.85 6.79 18.36
CA GLN A 5 21.27 7.52 19.57
C GLN A 5 20.29 7.31 20.74
N GLY A 6 19.85 6.05 20.95
CA GLY A 6 18.86 5.70 21.97
C GLY A 6 17.40 5.98 21.59
N LYS A 7 17.11 6.53 20.40
CA LYS A 7 15.75 6.70 19.88
C LYS A 7 15.30 5.45 19.12
N PRO A 8 14.34 4.66 19.64
CA PRO A 8 13.91 3.42 18.99
C PRO A 8 12.98 3.67 17.80
N ILE A 9 12.90 2.69 16.89
CA ILE A 9 11.85 2.61 15.87
C ILE A 9 10.54 2.16 16.52
N THR A 10 9.44 2.85 16.24
CA THR A 10 8.09 2.46 16.67
C THR A 10 7.29 1.78 15.55
N LEU A 11 6.19 1.10 15.89
CA LEU A 11 5.27 0.53 14.89
C LEU A 11 4.69 1.61 13.97
N VAL A 12 4.40 2.81 14.51
CA VAL A 12 3.95 3.96 13.71
C VAL A 12 5.02 4.38 12.71
N ASN A 13 6.30 4.31 13.06
CA ASN A 13 7.37 4.63 12.11
C ASN A 13 7.43 3.63 10.96
N LEU A 14 7.19 2.34 11.22
CA LEU A 14 7.12 1.32 10.18
C LEU A 14 5.93 1.59 9.24
N ALA A 15 4.74 1.81 9.81
CA ALA A 15 3.50 2.03 9.08
C ALA A 15 3.46 3.34 8.27
N THR A 16 4.26 4.35 8.65
CA THR A 16 4.30 5.66 7.98
C THR A 16 5.55 5.84 7.10
N HIS A 17 6.35 4.78 6.90
CA HIS A 17 7.62 4.83 6.17
C HIS A 17 8.65 5.81 6.76
N THR A 18 8.58 6.09 8.06
CA THR A 18 9.47 7.03 8.77
C THR A 18 10.48 6.33 9.69
N SER A 19 10.72 5.03 9.51
CA SER A 19 11.64 4.24 10.35
C SER A 19 13.12 4.45 10.06
N ALA A 20 13.46 5.17 8.98
CA ALA A 20 14.81 5.31 8.44
C ALA A 20 15.48 3.99 7.99
N LEU A 21 14.69 2.91 7.85
CA LEU A 21 15.13 1.67 7.21
C LEU A 21 15.21 1.83 5.68
N PRO A 22 16.08 1.06 5.00
CA PRO A 22 16.14 1.08 3.54
C PRO A 22 14.85 0.58 2.90
N ARG A 23 14.68 0.85 1.60
CA ARG A 23 13.50 0.38 0.86
C ARG A 23 13.36 -1.14 0.92
N GLU A 24 14.46 -1.83 0.66
CA GLU A 24 14.60 -3.29 0.67
C GLU A 24 15.79 -3.67 1.57
N GLN A 25 15.80 -4.91 2.05
CA GLN A 25 17.01 -5.49 2.63
C GLN A 25 18.13 -5.54 1.56
N PRO A 26 19.35 -5.04 1.85
CA PRO A 26 20.50 -5.18 0.96
C PRO A 26 20.97 -6.63 0.77
N GLY A 27 21.71 -6.90 -0.31
CA GLY A 27 22.36 -8.21 -0.53
C GLY A 27 21.46 -9.32 -1.09
N GLY A 28 20.31 -8.95 -1.65
CA GLY A 28 19.42 -9.88 -2.33
C GLY A 28 19.92 -10.31 -3.71
N ALA A 29 19.56 -11.52 -4.14
CA ALA A 29 19.79 -11.98 -5.52
C ALA A 29 19.13 -11.03 -6.54
N ALA A 30 19.87 -10.70 -7.61
CA ALA A 30 19.43 -9.78 -8.66
C ALA A 30 18.22 -10.30 -9.46
N HIS A 31 18.18 -11.61 -9.70
CA HIS A 31 17.09 -12.28 -10.40
C HIS A 31 16.45 -13.30 -9.48
N ARG A 32 15.20 -13.02 -9.09
CA ARG A 32 14.38 -13.90 -8.26
C ARG A 32 12.91 -13.65 -8.56
N PRO A 33 12.04 -14.64 -8.31
CA PRO A 33 10.60 -14.40 -8.27
C PRO A 33 10.27 -13.24 -7.34
N VAL A 34 9.21 -12.50 -7.64
CA VAL A 34 8.79 -11.41 -6.75
C VAL A 34 8.29 -11.95 -5.43
N PHE A 35 8.42 -11.17 -4.36
CA PHE A 35 7.79 -11.43 -3.05
C PHE A 35 8.21 -12.71 -2.31
N VAL A 36 9.28 -13.40 -2.74
CA VAL A 36 9.82 -14.60 -2.06
C VAL A 36 11.05 -14.33 -1.19
N TRP A 37 11.54 -13.09 -1.15
CA TRP A 37 12.70 -12.67 -0.36
C TRP A 37 12.57 -11.21 0.08
N PRO A 38 13.06 -10.83 1.27
CA PRO A 38 13.71 -11.70 2.27
C PRO A 38 12.68 -12.47 3.10
N THR A 39 13.02 -13.67 3.55
CA THR A 39 12.21 -14.40 4.54
C THR A 39 12.27 -13.69 5.89
N ARG A 40 11.33 -14.02 6.80
CA ARG A 40 11.35 -13.52 8.18
C ARG A 40 12.71 -13.69 8.84
N GLN A 41 13.27 -14.90 8.80
CA GLN A 41 14.59 -15.16 9.39
C GLN A 41 15.69 -14.28 8.79
N GLN A 42 15.69 -14.10 7.46
CA GLN A 42 16.67 -13.25 6.79
C GLN A 42 16.54 -11.77 7.19
N ARG A 43 15.31 -11.26 7.33
CA ARG A 43 15.05 -9.90 7.84
C ARG A 43 15.64 -9.70 9.22
N TRP A 44 15.34 -10.60 10.15
CA TRP A 44 15.79 -10.48 11.55
C TRP A 44 17.30 -10.68 11.71
N ASN A 45 17.91 -11.57 10.92
CA ASN A 45 19.37 -11.73 10.89
C ASN A 45 20.08 -10.49 10.35
N TRP A 46 19.54 -9.84 9.33
CA TRP A 46 20.11 -8.59 8.83
C TRP A 46 19.90 -7.46 9.85
N LEU A 47 18.70 -7.37 10.43
CA LEU A 47 18.31 -6.29 11.33
C LEU A 47 19.11 -6.27 12.63
N SER A 48 19.69 -7.40 13.06
CA SER A 48 20.54 -7.49 14.25
C SER A 48 21.88 -6.76 14.10
N THR A 49 22.32 -6.49 12.86
CA THR A 49 23.59 -5.81 12.55
C THR A 49 23.39 -4.49 11.80
N ALA A 50 22.14 -4.14 11.47
CA ALA A 50 21.81 -2.92 10.76
C ALA A 50 22.04 -1.67 11.63
N THR A 51 22.37 -0.55 10.98
CA THR A 51 22.48 0.77 11.62
C THR A 51 21.54 1.75 10.93
N LEU A 52 20.94 2.65 11.71
CA LEU A 52 20.12 3.72 11.16
C LEU A 52 21.01 4.85 10.65
N LYS A 53 20.56 5.52 9.58
CA LYS A 53 21.25 6.69 8.99
C LYS A 53 20.59 8.03 9.32
N ALA A 54 19.44 7.99 9.98
CA ALA A 54 18.66 9.15 10.37
C ALA A 54 17.77 8.78 11.57
N ALA A 55 17.32 9.78 12.31
CA ALA A 55 16.39 9.58 13.41
C ALA A 55 15.01 9.11 12.89
N PRO A 56 14.37 8.08 13.50
CA PRO A 56 12.99 7.74 13.19
C PRO A 56 12.06 8.95 13.32
N GLY A 57 11.12 9.10 12.38
CA GLY A 57 10.19 10.23 12.29
C GLY A 57 10.72 11.48 11.58
N SER A 58 12.02 11.56 11.26
CA SER A 58 12.59 12.77 10.64
C SER A 58 12.37 12.88 9.13
N GLN A 59 12.31 11.74 8.44
CA GLN A 59 12.18 11.63 7.00
C GLN A 59 11.26 10.47 6.64
N ALA A 60 10.56 10.57 5.51
CA ALA A 60 9.84 9.45 4.92
C ALA A 60 10.61 8.87 3.73
N ALA A 61 10.80 7.55 3.74
CA ALA A 61 11.37 6.82 2.63
C ALA A 61 10.62 5.48 2.49
N TYR A 62 9.91 5.31 1.37
CA TYR A 62 9.10 4.10 1.14
C TYR A 62 9.92 2.84 1.37
N SER A 63 9.41 1.94 2.22
CA SER A 63 10.11 0.74 2.64
C SER A 63 9.18 -0.46 2.73
N ASN A 64 9.47 -1.46 1.91
CA ASN A 64 8.85 -2.79 1.96
C ASN A 64 9.35 -3.54 3.19
N LEU A 65 10.66 -3.46 3.45
CA LEU A 65 11.27 -4.08 4.63
C LEU A 65 10.59 -3.64 5.94
N ALA A 66 10.30 -2.34 6.09
CA ALA A 66 9.62 -1.82 7.27
C ALA A 66 8.20 -2.40 7.45
N PHE A 67 7.46 -2.57 6.35
CA PHE A 67 6.12 -3.15 6.37
C PHE A 67 6.13 -4.65 6.68
N ASP A 68 7.11 -5.40 6.16
CA ASP A 68 7.26 -6.82 6.52
C ASP A 68 7.65 -7.00 7.99
N LEU A 69 8.50 -6.10 8.53
CA LEU A 69 8.81 -6.07 9.97
C LEU A 69 7.60 -5.69 10.82
N LEU A 70 6.73 -4.81 10.32
CA LEU A 70 5.47 -4.49 11.00
C LEU A 70 4.58 -5.72 11.08
N ALA A 71 4.43 -6.47 9.99
CA ALA A 71 3.67 -7.72 9.98
C ALA A 71 4.28 -8.77 10.94
N ASP A 72 5.61 -8.89 10.99
CA ASP A 72 6.30 -9.76 11.96
C ASP A 72 5.98 -9.34 13.40
N ALA A 73 6.00 -8.04 13.70
CA ALA A 73 5.70 -7.51 15.03
C ALA A 73 4.24 -7.75 15.43
N LEU A 74 3.29 -7.58 14.50
CA LEU A 74 1.88 -7.87 14.72
C LEU A 74 1.63 -9.36 14.99
N SER A 75 2.29 -10.24 14.23
CA SER A 75 2.25 -11.69 14.47
C SER A 75 2.74 -12.06 15.86
N THR A 76 3.89 -11.50 16.27
CA THR A 76 4.44 -11.71 17.61
C THR A 76 3.51 -11.18 18.70
N ALA A 77 2.99 -9.96 18.55
CA ALA A 77 2.11 -9.34 19.54
C ALA A 77 0.80 -10.11 19.74
N ALA A 78 0.26 -10.74 18.69
CA ALA A 78 -0.96 -11.53 18.79
C ALA A 78 -0.73 -13.01 19.13
N GLY A 79 0.53 -13.45 19.24
CA GLY A 79 0.88 -14.85 19.52
C GLY A 79 0.42 -15.85 18.45
N LYS A 80 0.20 -15.40 17.20
CA LYS A 80 -0.27 -16.28 16.11
C LYS A 80 0.32 -15.89 14.75
N PRO A 81 0.37 -16.81 13.77
CA PRO A 81 0.86 -16.51 12.43
C PRO A 81 0.10 -15.35 11.77
N TYR A 82 0.81 -14.45 11.08
CA TYR A 82 0.18 -13.32 10.40
C TYR A 82 -0.92 -13.71 9.40
N PRO A 83 -0.82 -14.80 8.59
CA PRO A 83 -1.92 -15.20 7.71
C PRO A 83 -3.22 -15.47 8.47
N GLN A 84 -3.11 -16.05 9.68
CA GLN A 84 -4.26 -16.29 10.55
C GLN A 84 -4.85 -14.96 11.06
N LEU A 85 -4.01 -13.99 11.46
CA LEU A 85 -4.50 -12.65 11.82
C LEU A 85 -5.21 -11.96 10.66
N PHE A 86 -4.59 -12.01 9.48
CA PHE A 86 -5.13 -11.40 8.27
C PHE A 86 -6.47 -12.02 7.89
N GLU A 87 -6.61 -13.34 8.01
CA GLU A 87 -7.88 -14.03 7.80
C GLU A 87 -8.94 -13.63 8.83
N GLU A 88 -8.61 -13.72 10.12
CA GLU A 88 -9.56 -13.44 11.21
C GLU A 88 -10.05 -11.99 11.21
N GLN A 89 -9.18 -11.04 10.89
CA GLN A 89 -9.45 -9.60 11.00
C GLN A 89 -9.93 -8.97 9.69
N ILE A 90 -9.58 -9.54 8.53
CA ILE A 90 -9.85 -8.93 7.23
C ILE A 90 -10.63 -9.87 6.32
N THR A 91 -10.04 -10.97 5.86
CA THR A 91 -10.63 -11.68 4.72
C THR A 91 -11.89 -12.45 5.08
N ARG A 92 -11.94 -13.10 6.24
CA ARG A 92 -13.11 -13.88 6.67
C ARG A 92 -14.32 -13.01 7.00
N PRO A 93 -14.23 -11.93 7.80
CA PRO A 93 -15.37 -11.04 8.05
C PRO A 93 -15.94 -10.40 6.78
N LEU A 94 -15.10 -10.17 5.77
CA LEU A 94 -15.48 -9.54 4.51
C LEU A 94 -15.87 -10.55 3.42
N GLY A 95 -15.72 -11.84 3.67
CA GLY A 95 -15.99 -12.90 2.69
C GLY A 95 -15.05 -12.88 1.48
N MET A 96 -13.80 -12.44 1.66
CA MET A 96 -12.77 -12.34 0.61
C MET A 96 -12.07 -13.68 0.40
N LYS A 97 -12.73 -14.61 -0.29
CA LYS A 97 -12.32 -16.02 -0.38
C LYS A 97 -11.08 -16.27 -1.25
N ASP A 98 -10.74 -15.32 -2.12
CA ASP A 98 -9.60 -15.43 -3.03
C ASP A 98 -8.46 -14.47 -2.66
N THR A 99 -8.47 -13.98 -1.43
CA THR A 99 -7.44 -13.10 -0.91
C THR A 99 -6.50 -13.84 0.04
N THR A 100 -5.26 -14.08 -0.41
CA THR A 100 -4.33 -14.99 0.28
C THR A 100 -2.86 -14.69 -0.04
N PHE A 101 -1.96 -15.20 0.80
CA PHE A 101 -0.50 -15.27 0.53
C PHE A 101 -0.06 -16.63 -0.01
N THR A 102 -0.93 -17.63 0.06
CA THR A 102 -0.63 -19.03 -0.24
C THR A 102 -1.69 -19.57 -1.21
N PRO A 103 -1.68 -19.10 -2.47
CA PRO A 103 -2.71 -19.49 -3.44
C PRO A 103 -2.67 -21.00 -3.70
N SER A 104 -3.84 -21.61 -3.84
CA SER A 104 -3.98 -22.99 -4.32
C SER A 104 -3.64 -23.10 -5.81
N PRO A 105 -3.43 -24.32 -6.35
CA PRO A 105 -3.26 -24.51 -7.79
C PRO A 105 -4.42 -23.90 -8.61
N ASP A 106 -5.67 -24.06 -8.18
CA ASP A 106 -6.85 -23.51 -8.86
C ASP A 106 -6.90 -21.97 -8.79
N GLN A 107 -6.39 -21.37 -7.71
CA GLN A 107 -6.21 -19.92 -7.63
C GLN A 107 -5.12 -19.44 -8.59
N CYS A 108 -4.00 -20.16 -8.65
CA CYS A 108 -2.90 -19.83 -9.57
C CYS A 108 -3.30 -19.94 -11.05
N GLN A 109 -4.19 -20.87 -11.41
CA GLN A 109 -4.72 -20.97 -12.78
C GLN A 109 -5.52 -19.73 -13.22
N ARG A 110 -6.05 -18.96 -12.26
CA ARG A 110 -6.80 -17.72 -12.53
C ARG A 110 -5.94 -16.46 -12.50
N LEU A 111 -4.65 -16.58 -12.18
CA LEU A 111 -3.75 -15.43 -12.16
C LEU A 111 -3.61 -14.86 -13.57
N MET A 112 -3.97 -13.59 -13.75
CA MET A 112 -3.75 -12.90 -15.04
C MET A 112 -2.26 -12.94 -15.41
N ILE A 113 -1.96 -13.05 -16.70
CA ILE A 113 -0.58 -13.18 -17.18
C ILE A 113 -0.13 -11.84 -17.78
N PRO A 114 0.85 -11.15 -17.19
CA PRO A 114 1.44 -9.96 -17.80
C PRO A 114 2.34 -10.30 -18.97
N GLU A 115 2.31 -9.45 -20.00
CA GLU A 115 3.27 -9.53 -21.10
C GLU A 115 4.68 -9.16 -20.63
N LYS A 116 4.79 -8.20 -19.68
CA LYS A 116 6.07 -7.73 -19.14
C LYS A 116 6.19 -7.93 -17.63
N GLY A 117 7.29 -8.56 -17.23
CA GLY A 117 7.70 -8.69 -15.83
C GLY A 117 6.89 -9.72 -15.04
N ALA A 118 6.25 -10.66 -15.75
CA ALA A 118 5.57 -11.79 -15.15
C ALA A 118 6.49 -12.53 -14.16
N SER A 119 5.88 -13.02 -13.08
CA SER A 119 6.53 -13.84 -12.08
C SER A 119 5.65 -15.06 -11.81
N PRO A 120 6.23 -16.23 -11.46
CA PRO A 120 5.44 -17.40 -11.10
C PRO A 120 4.48 -17.11 -9.93
N CYS A 121 3.31 -17.77 -9.97
CA CYS A 121 2.39 -17.82 -8.85
C CYS A 121 2.99 -18.69 -7.74
N ASN A 122 3.49 -18.04 -6.69
CA ASN A 122 4.19 -18.67 -5.57
C ASN A 122 3.53 -18.30 -4.24
N ASN A 123 3.92 -19.02 -3.18
CA ASN A 123 3.77 -18.53 -1.82
C ASN A 123 4.58 -17.24 -1.63
N THR A 124 3.95 -16.21 -1.08
CA THR A 124 4.49 -14.85 -0.94
C THR A 124 4.61 -14.42 0.53
N LEU A 125 4.68 -15.37 1.47
CA LEU A 125 4.84 -15.12 2.90
C LEU A 125 6.13 -14.34 3.25
N ALA A 126 7.09 -14.25 2.33
CA ALA A 126 8.26 -13.40 2.53
C ALA A 126 7.92 -11.90 2.43
N ALA A 127 6.94 -11.49 1.62
CA ALA A 127 6.49 -10.10 1.49
C ALA A 127 5.13 -9.86 2.17
N ILE A 128 4.94 -10.47 3.33
CA ILE A 128 3.65 -10.61 4.00
C ILE A 128 3.02 -9.30 4.49
N GLY A 129 3.84 -8.28 4.77
CA GLY A 129 3.37 -6.95 5.13
C GLY A 129 3.47 -5.95 3.98
N SER A 130 4.36 -6.19 3.01
CA SER A 130 4.75 -5.19 2.01
C SER A 130 4.04 -5.27 0.67
N GLY A 131 3.67 -6.47 0.19
CA GLY A 131 3.04 -6.58 -1.13
C GLY A 131 2.65 -7.97 -1.64
N GLY A 132 2.80 -9.03 -0.83
CA GLY A 132 2.60 -10.40 -1.26
C GLY A 132 1.14 -10.85 -1.44
N VAL A 133 0.15 -10.04 -1.08
CA VAL A 133 -1.27 -10.47 -1.09
C VAL A 133 -1.76 -10.66 -2.53
N TYR A 134 -2.22 -11.87 -2.86
CA TYR A 134 -3.10 -12.10 -4.00
C TYR A 134 -4.54 -11.76 -3.63
N SER A 135 -5.33 -11.31 -4.59
CA SER A 135 -6.76 -11.01 -4.39
C SER A 135 -7.49 -11.03 -5.74
N THR A 136 -8.78 -10.69 -5.73
CA THR A 136 -9.61 -10.51 -6.93
C THR A 136 -10.25 -9.12 -6.93
N PRO A 137 -10.70 -8.59 -8.09
CA PRO A 137 -11.44 -7.34 -8.12
C PRO A 137 -12.68 -7.35 -7.20
N GLY A 138 -13.39 -8.47 -7.14
CA GLY A 138 -14.57 -8.64 -6.27
C GLY A 138 -14.23 -8.59 -4.78
N ASP A 139 -13.14 -9.24 -4.36
CA ASP A 139 -12.67 -9.17 -2.98
C ASP A 139 -12.19 -7.76 -2.61
N MET A 140 -11.43 -7.11 -3.49
CA MET A 140 -10.95 -5.75 -3.27
C MET A 140 -12.10 -4.73 -3.22
N MET A 141 -13.19 -4.94 -3.96
CA MET A 141 -14.40 -4.13 -3.83
C MET A 141 -15.02 -4.27 -2.43
N ARG A 142 -15.13 -5.49 -1.89
CA ARG A 142 -15.66 -5.74 -0.54
C ARG A 142 -14.81 -5.05 0.54
N TRP A 143 -13.49 -5.10 0.38
CA TRP A 143 -12.56 -4.41 1.27
C TRP A 143 -12.67 -2.89 1.17
N MET A 144 -12.68 -2.34 -0.05
CA MET A 144 -12.79 -0.89 -0.26
C MET A 144 -14.11 -0.33 0.25
N GLN A 145 -15.21 -1.07 0.13
CA GLN A 145 -16.53 -0.66 0.61
C GLN A 145 -16.55 -0.36 2.12
N GLN A 146 -15.63 -0.93 2.91
CA GLN A 146 -15.54 -0.63 4.35
C GLN A 146 -15.24 0.84 4.64
N PHE A 147 -14.68 1.58 3.67
CA PHE A 147 -14.32 2.99 3.81
C PHE A 147 -15.40 3.95 3.30
N LEU A 148 -16.47 3.44 2.69
CA LEU A 148 -17.50 4.21 1.99
C LEU A 148 -18.89 3.84 2.51
N SER A 149 -19.80 4.80 2.52
CA SER A 149 -21.21 4.57 2.85
C SER A 149 -22.04 4.44 1.57
N SER A 150 -23.10 3.64 1.62
CA SER A 150 -24.16 3.61 0.61
C SER A 150 -25.50 3.30 1.29
N ASP A 151 -26.59 3.26 0.51
CA ASP A 151 -27.91 2.89 1.01
C ASP A 151 -27.96 1.47 1.62
N PHE A 152 -27.00 0.62 1.25
CA PHE A 152 -26.96 -0.80 1.67
C PHE A 152 -25.74 -1.15 2.53
N TYR A 153 -24.73 -0.28 2.57
CA TYR A 153 -23.48 -0.54 3.30
C TYR A 153 -23.12 0.64 4.20
N THR A 154 -22.90 0.34 5.48
CA THR A 154 -22.40 1.32 6.44
C THR A 154 -20.88 1.35 6.42
N ARG A 155 -20.30 2.54 6.26
CA ARG A 155 -18.86 2.76 6.47
C ARG A 155 -18.44 2.25 7.85
N SER A 156 -17.32 1.55 7.91
CA SER A 156 -16.78 1.01 9.16
C SER A 156 -16.49 2.12 10.16
N GLN A 157 -16.85 1.90 11.43
CA GLN A 157 -16.51 2.83 12.52
C GLN A 157 -14.99 2.98 12.73
N GLN A 158 -14.20 2.03 12.21
CA GLN A 158 -12.74 2.10 12.25
C GLN A 158 -12.13 2.82 11.04
N ALA A 159 -12.93 3.21 10.03
CA ALA A 159 -12.43 3.81 8.78
C ALA A 159 -11.58 5.05 9.03
N ASP A 160 -12.05 5.98 9.87
CA ASP A 160 -11.29 7.20 10.20
C ASP A 160 -9.98 6.88 10.91
N ARG A 161 -10.00 5.92 11.85
CA ARG A 161 -8.78 5.48 12.54
C ARG A 161 -7.78 4.86 11.55
N MET A 162 -8.24 3.99 10.66
CA MET A 162 -7.41 3.35 9.64
C MET A 162 -6.84 4.35 8.61
N GLN A 163 -7.52 5.48 8.39
CA GLN A 163 -7.13 6.52 7.45
C GLN A 163 -6.52 7.76 8.12
N THR A 164 -6.16 7.67 9.40
CA THR A 164 -5.55 8.78 10.14
C THR A 164 -4.25 9.22 9.47
N LEU A 165 -4.14 10.53 9.21
CA LEU A 165 -2.94 11.17 8.72
C LEU A 165 -2.02 11.51 9.90
N ILE A 166 -0.81 10.97 9.90
CA ILE A 166 0.13 11.06 11.04
C ILE A 166 1.17 12.16 10.80
N TYR A 167 1.69 12.26 9.58
CA TYR A 167 2.69 13.26 9.21
C TYR A 167 2.19 14.13 8.08
N GLN A 168 2.14 15.43 8.29
CA GLN A 168 2.09 16.42 7.22
C GLN A 168 3.45 16.48 6.52
N ARG A 169 3.48 16.68 5.21
CA ARG A 169 4.74 16.65 4.45
C ARG A 169 5.77 17.66 4.97
N ASN A 170 5.33 18.83 5.45
CA ASN A 170 6.20 19.88 5.98
C ASN A 170 6.84 19.56 7.33
N GLN A 171 6.39 18.49 8.02
CA GLN A 171 7.02 17.99 9.25
C GLN A 171 8.23 17.09 8.97
N LEU A 172 8.43 16.70 7.71
CA LEU A 172 9.49 15.79 7.28
C LEU A 172 10.56 16.55 6.52
N THR A 173 11.82 16.31 6.84
CA THR A 173 12.96 16.95 6.16
C THR A 173 13.15 16.44 4.74
N ARG A 174 12.70 15.20 4.47
CA ARG A 174 12.79 14.55 3.17
C ARG A 174 11.66 13.53 2.98
N VAL A 175 11.16 13.43 1.74
CA VAL A 175 10.14 12.45 1.34
C VAL A 175 10.60 11.77 0.06
N ILE A 176 10.77 10.44 0.10
CA ILE A 176 11.33 9.63 -1.00
C ILE A 176 10.38 8.50 -1.36
N GLY A 177 10.00 8.40 -2.63
CA GLY A 177 9.20 7.29 -3.15
C GLY A 177 7.71 7.34 -2.76
N MET A 178 7.23 8.46 -2.24
CA MET A 178 5.82 8.63 -1.84
C MET A 178 4.96 9.35 -2.89
N ASP A 179 5.59 9.94 -3.91
CA ASP A 179 4.95 10.86 -4.86
C ASP A 179 4.51 10.17 -6.18
N VAL A 180 4.28 8.85 -6.16
CA VAL A 180 4.09 8.06 -7.39
C VAL A 180 2.89 8.52 -8.24
N PRO A 181 1.66 8.63 -7.70
CA PRO A 181 0.50 9.08 -8.48
C PRO A 181 0.27 10.60 -8.38
N GLY A 182 1.23 11.35 -7.82
CA GLY A 182 1.06 12.75 -7.44
C GLY A 182 1.75 13.06 -6.11
N ARG A 183 1.90 14.35 -5.80
CA ARG A 183 2.57 14.82 -4.59
C ARG A 183 1.81 14.36 -3.33
N ALA A 184 2.51 13.64 -2.45
CA ALA A 184 2.02 13.33 -1.11
C ALA A 184 2.05 14.57 -0.21
N ASP A 185 0.89 15.03 0.24
CA ASP A 185 0.77 16.16 1.17
C ASP A 185 0.71 15.71 2.64
N ALA A 186 0.21 14.49 2.90
CA ALA A 186 0.31 13.86 4.21
C ALA A 186 0.42 12.33 4.11
N LEU A 187 1.00 11.71 5.14
CA LEU A 187 1.23 10.28 5.26
C LEU A 187 0.48 9.70 6.45
N GLY A 188 -0.27 8.63 6.22
CA GLY A 188 -0.95 7.83 7.23
C GLY A 188 -0.33 6.45 7.40
N LEU A 189 -1.12 5.51 7.93
CA LEU A 189 -0.74 4.11 8.09
C LEU A 189 -0.79 3.39 6.73
N GLY A 190 0.26 3.54 5.92
CA GLY A 190 0.34 3.10 4.53
C GLY A 190 -0.39 4.00 3.54
N TRP A 191 -1.54 4.56 3.93
CA TRP A 191 -2.29 5.53 3.14
C TRP A 191 -1.49 6.81 2.87
N VAL A 192 -1.64 7.34 1.67
CA VAL A 192 -1.09 8.64 1.27
C VAL A 192 -2.24 9.57 0.93
N TYR A 193 -2.18 10.80 1.43
CA TYR A 193 -3.14 11.84 1.11
C TYR A 193 -2.54 12.87 0.16
N MET A 194 -3.29 13.17 -0.90
CA MET A 194 -3.04 14.27 -1.82
C MET A 194 -4.11 15.32 -1.57
N LYS A 195 -3.71 16.56 -1.29
CA LYS A 195 -4.66 17.64 -1.03
C LYS A 195 -5.36 18.08 -2.33
N PRO A 196 -6.52 18.77 -2.23
CA PRO A 196 -7.18 19.33 -3.41
C PRO A 196 -6.23 20.20 -4.24
N LYS A 197 -6.20 19.96 -5.55
CA LYS A 197 -5.32 20.69 -6.48
C LYS A 197 -5.83 20.54 -7.92
N ASN A 198 -5.79 21.62 -8.69
CA ASN A 198 -6.14 21.63 -10.13
C ASN A 198 -7.55 21.05 -10.42
N GLY A 199 -8.53 21.32 -9.56
CA GLY A 199 -9.90 20.78 -9.70
C GLY A 199 -10.09 19.38 -9.12
N HIS A 200 -9.02 18.66 -8.74
CA HIS A 200 -9.16 17.38 -8.05
C HIS A 200 -9.51 17.59 -6.57
N PRO A 201 -10.36 16.73 -5.97
CA PRO A 201 -10.67 16.77 -4.55
C PRO A 201 -9.47 16.28 -3.73
N GLY A 202 -9.61 16.25 -2.41
CA GLY A 202 -8.68 15.54 -1.56
C GLY A 202 -8.79 14.04 -1.81
N ILE A 203 -7.68 13.38 -2.13
CA ILE A 203 -7.65 11.95 -2.47
C ILE A 203 -6.82 11.20 -1.44
N ILE A 204 -7.42 10.18 -0.82
CA ILE A 204 -6.70 9.15 -0.06
C ILE A 204 -6.42 8.01 -1.01
N GLN A 205 -5.16 7.57 -1.09
CA GLN A 205 -4.76 6.59 -2.09
C GLN A 205 -3.64 5.65 -1.64
N LYS A 206 -3.50 4.57 -2.40
CA LYS A 206 -2.31 3.71 -2.38
C LYS A 206 -1.99 3.15 -3.77
N THR A 207 -0.72 3.23 -4.15
CA THR A 207 -0.15 2.58 -5.33
C THR A 207 0.45 1.20 -5.03
N GLY A 208 0.48 0.32 -6.03
CA GLY A 208 1.13 -0.98 -5.96
C GLY A 208 1.75 -1.38 -7.29
N GLY A 209 2.78 -2.22 -7.24
CA GLY A 209 3.42 -2.76 -8.43
C GLY A 209 4.38 -3.91 -8.11
N GLY A 210 4.29 -4.98 -8.89
CA GLY A 210 5.10 -6.18 -8.73
C GLY A 210 4.60 -7.34 -9.59
N GLY A 211 5.51 -8.24 -9.98
CA GLY A 211 5.16 -9.43 -10.77
C GLY A 211 4.48 -9.13 -12.11
N GLY A 212 4.72 -7.95 -12.69
CA GLY A 212 4.09 -7.50 -13.92
C GLY A 212 2.70 -6.88 -13.73
N PHE A 213 2.22 -6.74 -12.50
CA PHE A 213 1.01 -6.01 -12.15
C PHE A 213 1.33 -4.58 -11.70
N ILE A 214 0.40 -3.68 -11.94
CA ILE A 214 0.28 -2.39 -11.26
C ILE A 214 -1.14 -2.26 -10.71
N THR A 215 -1.26 -1.70 -9.52
CA THR A 215 -2.54 -1.48 -8.85
C THR A 215 -2.61 -0.06 -8.31
N TYR A 216 -3.83 0.46 -8.25
CA TYR A 216 -4.08 1.75 -7.64
C TYR A 216 -5.45 1.76 -7.00
N MET A 217 -5.51 2.28 -5.78
CA MET A 217 -6.75 2.62 -5.10
C MET A 217 -6.75 4.10 -4.80
N ALA A 218 -7.81 4.80 -5.18
CA ALA A 218 -8.03 6.21 -4.89
C ALA A 218 -9.45 6.41 -4.39
N MET A 219 -9.63 7.23 -3.38
CA MET A 219 -10.94 7.50 -2.81
C MET A 219 -11.08 8.92 -2.27
N ASN A 220 -12.31 9.40 -2.32
CA ASN A 220 -12.81 10.55 -1.60
C ASN A 220 -13.91 10.04 -0.65
N PRO A 221 -13.56 9.64 0.59
CA PRO A 221 -14.53 9.07 1.53
C PRO A 221 -15.66 10.03 1.90
N GLN A 222 -15.44 11.35 1.85
CA GLN A 222 -16.46 12.35 2.15
C GLN A 222 -17.57 12.37 1.09
N ALA A 223 -17.23 12.04 -0.16
CA ALA A 223 -18.20 11.87 -1.25
C ALA A 223 -18.70 10.42 -1.40
N ASN A 224 -18.25 9.49 -0.54
CA ASN A 224 -18.49 8.05 -0.68
C ASN A 224 -18.04 7.48 -2.04
N VAL A 225 -17.01 8.07 -2.65
CA VAL A 225 -16.45 7.63 -3.94
C VAL A 225 -15.12 6.93 -3.72
N GLY A 226 -14.94 5.77 -4.35
CA GLY A 226 -13.66 5.08 -4.42
C GLY A 226 -13.54 4.24 -5.68
N ALA A 227 -12.31 4.16 -6.19
CA ALA A 227 -11.96 3.36 -7.36
C ALA A 227 -10.76 2.48 -7.04
N PHE A 228 -10.84 1.22 -7.47
CA PHE A 228 -9.71 0.28 -7.48
C PHE A 228 -9.47 -0.18 -8.91
N VAL A 229 -8.21 -0.17 -9.33
CA VAL A 229 -7.80 -0.66 -10.64
C VAL A 229 -6.61 -1.61 -10.50
N VAL A 230 -6.61 -2.64 -11.35
CA VAL A 230 -5.49 -3.56 -11.55
C VAL A 230 -5.23 -3.68 -13.04
N VAL A 231 -3.96 -3.57 -13.44
CA VAL A 231 -3.52 -3.69 -14.84
C VAL A 231 -2.32 -4.62 -14.90
N THR A 232 -2.34 -5.56 -15.84
CA THR A 232 -1.15 -6.33 -16.25
C THR A 232 -0.35 -5.53 -17.27
N ARG A 233 0.98 -5.47 -17.09
CA ARG A 233 1.84 -4.60 -17.87
C ARG A 233 2.20 -5.19 -19.23
N SER A 234 2.29 -4.31 -20.21
CA SER A 234 3.03 -4.46 -21.46
C SER A 234 4.34 -3.64 -21.43
N PRO A 235 5.22 -3.75 -22.45
CA PRO A 235 6.40 -2.90 -22.58
C PRO A 235 6.12 -1.39 -22.56
N LEU A 236 4.95 -0.98 -23.07
CA LEU A 236 4.55 0.42 -23.18
C LEU A 236 3.84 0.96 -21.93
N THR A 237 3.42 0.10 -20.99
CA THR A 237 2.70 0.54 -19.80
C THR A 237 3.48 1.58 -19.00
N ARG A 238 2.77 2.62 -18.57
CA ARG A 238 3.23 3.68 -17.66
C ARG A 238 2.24 3.76 -16.49
N PHE A 239 2.76 3.81 -15.26
CA PHE A 239 1.92 3.84 -14.06
C PHE A 239 1.04 5.10 -14.04
N ASN A 240 1.62 6.26 -14.35
CA ASN A 240 0.91 7.54 -14.25
C ASN A 240 -0.27 7.63 -15.21
N ASN A 241 -0.16 7.11 -16.44
CA ASN A 241 -1.30 7.06 -17.37
C ASN A 241 -2.52 6.32 -16.77
N MET A 242 -2.29 5.30 -15.94
CA MET A 242 -3.37 4.60 -15.22
C MET A 242 -3.85 5.42 -14.01
N SER A 243 -2.95 5.92 -13.17
CA SER A 243 -3.35 6.62 -11.95
C SER A 243 -4.00 7.98 -12.22
N ASP A 244 -3.56 8.69 -13.24
CA ASP A 244 -4.09 10.01 -13.61
C ASP A 244 -5.54 9.87 -14.08
N GLY A 245 -5.83 8.91 -14.96
CA GLY A 245 -7.21 8.64 -15.37
C GLY A 245 -8.13 8.20 -14.22
N ILE A 246 -7.60 7.48 -13.22
CA ILE A 246 -8.38 7.14 -12.02
C ILE A 246 -8.59 8.36 -11.12
N ASN A 247 -7.60 9.25 -10.99
CA ASN A 247 -7.77 10.51 -10.26
C ASN A 247 -8.84 11.38 -10.91
N ASP A 248 -8.84 11.48 -12.25
CA ASP A 248 -9.84 12.24 -13.00
C ASP A 248 -11.24 11.62 -12.80
N LEU A 249 -11.36 10.30 -12.90
CA LEU A 249 -12.62 9.58 -12.65
C LEU A 249 -13.16 9.81 -11.24
N VAL A 250 -12.31 9.68 -10.21
CA VAL A 250 -12.71 9.92 -8.82
C VAL A 250 -13.12 11.39 -8.61
N SER A 251 -12.45 12.32 -9.29
CA SER A 251 -12.78 13.75 -9.22
C SER A 251 -14.17 14.04 -9.78
N GLU A 252 -14.45 13.55 -11.00
CA GLU A 252 -15.73 13.71 -11.68
C GLU A 252 -16.87 13.10 -10.86
N LEU A 253 -16.70 11.85 -10.38
CA LEU A 253 -17.69 11.16 -9.56
C LEU A 253 -17.91 11.80 -8.19
N SER A 254 -16.92 12.50 -7.66
CA SER A 254 -17.03 13.22 -6.37
C SER A 254 -17.82 14.53 -6.48
N GLY A 255 -18.25 14.92 -7.68
CA GLY A 255 -18.89 16.22 -7.91
C GLY A 255 -17.93 17.41 -7.82
N ALA A 256 -16.60 17.16 -7.87
CA ALA A 256 -15.62 18.23 -8.01
C ALA A 256 -15.63 18.68 -9.47
N GLN A 257 -16.37 19.73 -9.81
CA GLN A 257 -16.31 20.28 -11.16
C GLN A 257 -14.88 20.77 -11.44
N PRO A 258 -14.28 20.41 -12.59
CA PRO A 258 -13.13 21.14 -13.08
C PRO A 258 -13.56 22.61 -13.18
N ASN A 259 -12.79 23.53 -12.58
CA ASN A 259 -12.94 24.94 -12.91
C ASN A 259 -12.72 25.07 -14.43
N MET A 260 -13.79 25.11 -15.21
CA MET A 260 -13.76 25.65 -16.55
C MET A 260 -13.31 27.10 -16.38
N GLN A 261 -12.02 27.34 -16.57
CA GLN A 261 -11.54 28.68 -16.85
C GLN A 261 -12.33 29.15 -18.05
N THR A 262 -13.28 30.06 -17.81
CA THR A 262 -13.86 30.89 -18.85
C THR A 262 -12.69 31.50 -19.61
N ALA A 263 -12.49 31.07 -20.85
CA ALA A 263 -11.66 31.79 -21.78
C ALA A 263 -12.33 33.17 -21.96
N SER A 264 -11.78 34.16 -21.27
CA SER A 264 -12.09 35.57 -21.52
C SER A 264 -11.61 35.90 -22.93
N GLN A 265 -12.56 36.15 -23.83
CA GLN A 265 -12.34 37.03 -24.99
C GLN A 265 -12.44 38.48 -24.52
#